data_AF-A0A967WUK9-F1
#
_entry.id   AF-A0A967WUK9-F1
#
_cell.length_a   1.000
_cell.length_b   1.000
_cell.length_c   1.000
_cell.angle_alpha   90.00
_cell.angle_beta   90.00
_cell.angle_gamma   90.00
#
_symmetry.space_group_name_H-M   'P 1'
#
loop_
_entity.id
_entity.type
_entity.pdbx_description
1 polymer ?
#
loop_
_entity_poly.entity_id
_entity_poly.type
_entity_poly.pdbx_seq_one_letter_code
_entity_poly.pdbx_strand_id
1 'polypeptide(L)'
;MSTLTEILEVNWIILYFVYGLVFFATGLVTALQWRRQSNLELARPLPWLAAFGITHGLNEWGYIFIPLQALYLDDTVVRLMII
;
A
#
# COMPACT_ATOMS: atom_id res chain seq x y z
N MET A 1 33.07 -6.64 0.52
CA MET A 1 32.31 -5.61 -0.21
C MET A 1 30.88 -6.06 -0.19
N SER A 2 29.98 -5.31 0.44
CA SER A 2 28.57 -5.69 0.43
C SER A 2 28.04 -5.65 -1.00
N THR A 3 27.28 -6.68 -1.37
CA THR A 3 26.66 -6.74 -2.69
C THR A 3 25.39 -5.88 -2.71
N LEU A 4 24.93 -5.46 -3.90
CA LEU A 4 23.68 -4.68 -4.04
C LEU A 4 22.49 -5.41 -3.40
N THR A 5 22.40 -6.73 -3.58
CA THR A 5 21.35 -7.57 -3.02
C THR A 5 21.31 -7.47 -1.50
N GLU A 6 22.48 -7.53 -0.85
CA GLU A 6 22.60 -7.45 0.61
C GLU A 6 22.12 -6.10 1.16
N ILE A 7 22.39 -5.01 0.43
CA ILE A 7 21.89 -3.67 0.78
C ILE A 7 20.35 -3.62 0.65
N LEU A 8 19.80 -4.19 -0.42
CA LEU A 8 18.34 -4.21 -0.64
C LEU A 8 17.62 -5.08 0.38
N GLU A 9 18.19 -6.24 0.72
CA GLU A 9 17.67 -7.15 1.73
C GLU A 9 17.63 -6.49 3.10
N VAL A 10 18.69 -5.81 3.53
CA VAL A 10 18.70 -5.11 4.84
C VAL A 10 17.68 -3.97 4.88
N ASN A 11 17.42 -3.31 3.73
CA ASN A 11 16.52 -2.16 3.65
C ASN A 11 15.12 -2.50 3.11
N TRP A 12 14.75 -3.79 3.08
CA TRP A 12 13.50 -4.25 2.49
C TRP A 12 12.28 -3.51 3.05
N ILE A 13 12.26 -3.19 4.34
CA ILE A 13 11.19 -2.45 5.01
C ILE A 13 10.97 -1.07 4.36
N ILE A 14 12.05 -0.34 4.09
CA ILE A 14 11.98 1.00 3.49
C ILE A 14 11.47 0.88 2.05
N LEU A 15 11.98 -0.11 1.31
CA LEU A 15 11.59 -0.34 -0.08
C LEU A 15 10.10 -0.69 -0.20
N TYR A 16 9.61 -1.63 0.59
CA TYR A 16 8.19 -2.02 0.61
C TYR A 16 7.29 -0.91 1.13
N PHE A 17 7.74 -0.13 2.11
CA PHE A 17 6.98 1.03 2.58
C PHE A 17 6.79 2.09 1.48
N VAL A 18 7.88 2.45 0.79
CA VAL A 18 7.84 3.41 -0.32
C VAL A 18 7.02 2.85 -1.49
N TYR A 19 7.17 1.56 -1.80
CA TYR A 19 6.37 0.89 -2.81
C TYR A 19 4.86 0.98 -2.51
N GLY A 20 4.44 0.63 -1.29
CA GLY A 20 3.06 0.78 -0.85
C GLY A 20 2.57 2.23 -0.91
N LEU A 21 3.43 3.19 -0.51
CA LEU A 21 3.12 4.62 -0.56
C LEU A 21 2.88 5.11 -2.00
N VAL A 22 3.66 4.66 -2.98
CA VAL A 22 3.48 5.02 -4.39
C VAL A 22 2.12 4.55 -4.89
N PHE A 23 1.72 3.30 -4.59
CA PHE A 23 0.40 2.79 -4.97
C PHE A 23 -0.74 3.53 -4.27
N PHE A 24 -0.61 3.76 -2.96
CA PHE A 24 -1.60 4.49 -2.19
C PHE A 24 -1.77 5.93 -2.70
N ALA A 25 -0.67 6.66 -2.92
CA ALA A 25 -0.68 8.01 -3.45
C ALA A 25 -1.28 8.06 -4.87
N THR A 26 -0.93 7.12 -5.73
CA THR A 26 -1.50 7.01 -7.08
C THR A 26 -3.01 6.75 -7.03
N GLY A 27 -3.46 5.86 -6.14
CA GLY A 27 -4.88 5.60 -5.92
C GLY A 27 -5.63 6.82 -5.38
N LEU A 28 -5.03 7.53 -4.43
CA LEU A 28 -5.58 8.77 -3.85
C LEU A 28 -5.69 9.89 -4.88
N VAL A 29 -4.63 10.13 -5.66
CA VAL A 29 -4.65 11.12 -6.74
C VAL A 29 -5.71 10.75 -7.78
N THR A 30 -5.80 9.49 -8.16
CA THR A 30 -6.83 8.98 -9.08
C THR A 30 -8.24 9.24 -8.55
N ALA A 31 -8.49 8.96 -7.26
CA ALA A 31 -9.77 9.22 -6.61
C ALA A 31 -10.14 10.71 -6.61
N LEU A 32 -9.16 11.58 -6.34
CA LEU A 32 -9.35 13.03 -6.30
C LEU A 32 -9.60 13.60 -7.71
N GLN A 33 -8.89 13.10 -8.73
CA GLN A 33 -9.07 13.54 -10.11
C GLN A 33 -10.42 13.08 -10.68
N TRP A 34 -10.88 11.88 -10.33
CA TRP A 34 -12.22 11.42 -10.70
C TRP A 34 -13.33 12.35 -10.20
N ARG A 35 -13.22 12.83 -8.95
CA ARG A 35 -14.19 13.77 -8.36
C ARG A 35 -14.27 15.12 -9.08
N ARG A 36 -13.25 15.51 -9.84
CA ARG A 36 -13.19 16.80 -10.54
C ARG A 36 -13.91 16.85 -11.90
N GLN A 37 -14.72 15.85 -12.25
CA GLN A 37 -15.55 15.80 -13.47
C GLN A 37 -14.77 16.18 -14.74
N SER A 38 -13.94 15.26 -15.22
CA SER A 38 -13.43 15.33 -16.58
C SER A 38 -14.39 14.59 -17.52
N ASN A 39 -14.82 15.23 -18.62
CA ASN A 39 -15.66 14.67 -19.70
C ASN A 39 -14.95 13.55 -20.51
N LEU A 40 -13.97 12.86 -19.92
CA LEU A 40 -13.18 11.82 -20.58
C LEU A 40 -13.89 10.47 -20.46
N GLU A 41 -14.03 9.76 -21.58
CA GLU A 41 -14.59 8.40 -21.70
C GLU A 41 -13.90 7.36 -20.78
N LEU A 42 -12.66 7.66 -20.34
CA LEU A 42 -11.91 6.88 -19.34
C LEU A 42 -12.44 7.01 -17.89
N ALA A 43 -13.46 7.84 -17.61
CA ALA A 43 -13.97 8.10 -16.25
C ALA A 43 -14.60 6.88 -15.56
N ARG A 44 -15.05 5.87 -16.30
CA ARG A 44 -15.73 4.69 -15.76
C ARG A 44 -14.82 3.72 -14.98
N PRO A 45 -13.62 3.35 -15.48
CA PRO A 45 -12.70 2.49 -14.73
C PRO A 45 -11.88 3.21 -13.64
N LEU A 46 -11.81 4.54 -13.67
CA LEU A 46 -11.00 5.36 -12.73
C LEU A 46 -11.28 5.08 -11.23
N PRO A 47 -12.53 4.91 -10.76
CA PRO A 47 -12.80 4.54 -9.37
C PRO A 47 -12.23 3.17 -8.98
N TRP A 48 -12.28 2.20 -9.89
CA TRP A 48 -11.73 0.86 -9.64
C TRP A 48 -10.20 0.90 -9.55
N LEU A 49 -9.55 1.68 -10.41
CA LEU A 49 -8.11 1.90 -10.35
C LEU A 49 -7.69 2.61 -9.05
N ALA A 50 -8.48 3.60 -8.62
CA ALA A 50 -8.27 4.29 -7.36
C ALA A 50 -8.39 3.34 -6.16
N ALA A 51 -9.47 2.55 -6.11
CA ALA A 51 -9.70 1.54 -5.09
C ALA A 51 -8.54 0.53 -5.06
N PHE A 52 -8.16 -0.01 -6.22
CA PHE A 52 -7.04 -0.92 -6.36
C PHE A 52 -5.74 -0.33 -5.79
N GLY A 53 -5.36 0.89 -6.18
CA GLY A 53 -4.13 1.51 -5.68
C GLY A 53 -4.12 1.71 -4.15
N ILE A 54 -5.26 2.13 -3.59
CA ILE A 54 -5.42 2.31 -2.14
C ILE A 54 -5.35 0.96 -1.41
N THR A 55 -6.13 -0.04 -1.84
CA THR A 55 -6.14 -1.36 -1.20
C THR A 55 -4.80 -2.07 -1.33
N HIS A 56 -4.16 -1.95 -2.49
CA HIS A 56 -2.83 -2.52 -2.73
C HIS A 56 -1.79 -1.87 -1.81
N GLY A 57 -1.74 -0.54 -1.73
CA GLY A 57 -0.82 0.16 -0.82
C GLY A 57 -1.02 -0.21 0.65
N LEU A 58 -2.28 -0.35 1.10
CA LEU A 58 -2.61 -0.81 2.45
C LEU A 58 -2.18 -2.27 2.70
N ASN A 59 -2.37 -3.15 1.72
CA ASN A 59 -1.93 -4.54 1.79
C ASN A 59 -0.40 -4.65 1.96
N GLU A 60 0.37 -3.88 1.19
CA GLU A 60 1.84 -3.85 1.30
C GLU A 60 2.30 -3.39 2.68
N TRP A 61 1.64 -2.37 3.23
CA TRP A 61 1.88 -1.90 4.59
C TRP A 61 1.49 -2.92 5.66
N GLY A 62 0.51 -3.79 5.40
CA GLY A 62 0.14 -4.90 6.28
C GLY A 62 1.31 -5.83 6.62
N TYR A 63 2.17 -6.15 5.64
CA TYR A 63 3.36 -6.97 5.87
C TYR A 63 4.39 -6.33 6.83
N ILE A 64 4.33 -5.01 7.02
CA ILE A 64 5.23 -4.27 7.90
C ILE A 64 4.56 -4.01 9.27
N PHE A 65 3.33 -3.48 9.26
CA PHE A 65 2.67 -3.02 10.48
C PHE A 65 2.01 -4.13 11.29
N ILE A 66 1.48 -5.19 10.67
CA ILE A 66 0.83 -6.28 11.42
C ILE A 66 1.85 -7.02 12.32
N PRO A 67 3.06 -7.41 11.83
CA PRO A 67 4.08 -8.00 12.71
C PRO A 67 4.54 -7.04 13.82
N LEU A 68 4.64 -5.74 13.53
CA LEU A 68 4.95 -4.73 14.54
C LEU A 68 3.86 -4.65 15.62
N GLN A 69 2.58 -4.68 15.22
CA GLN A 69 1.45 -4.67 16.14
C GLN A 69 1.38 -5.94 16.98
N ALA A 70 1.79 -7.08 16.44
CA ALA A 70 1.86 -8.35 17.17
C ALA A 70 2.84 -8.32 18.35
N LEU A 71 3.75 -7.34 18.41
CA LEU A 71 4.63 -7.13 19.57
C LEU A 71 3.90 -6.47 20.76
N TYR A 72 2.75 -5.84 20.53
CA TYR A 72 2.06 -5.02 21.52
C TYR A 72 0.57 -5.40 21.73
N LEU A 73 -0.04 -6.11 20.79
CA LEU A 73 -1.45 -6.49 20.82
C LEU A 73 -1.64 -7.99 21.11
N ASP A 74 -2.84 -8.34 21.58
CA ASP A 74 -3.26 -9.74 21.77
C ASP A 74 -3.38 -10.50 20.44
N ASP A 75 -3.06 -11.79 20.45
CA ASP A 75 -3.09 -12.67 19.26
C ASP A 75 -4.46 -12.66 18.56
N THR A 76 -5.54 -12.55 19.33
CA THR A 76 -6.91 -12.46 18.78
C THR A 76 -7.07 -11.24 17.88
N VAL A 77 -6.53 -10.09 18.30
CA VAL A 77 -6.62 -8.83 17.57
C VAL A 77 -5.75 -8.89 16.31
N VAL A 78 -4.55 -9.46 16.42
CA VAL A 78 -3.62 -9.62 15.28
C VAL A 78 -4.21 -10.54 14.21
N ARG A 79 -4.83 -11.66 14.60
CA ARG A 79 -5.48 -12.58 13.66
C ARG A 79 -6.60 -11.92 12.86
N LEU A 80 -7.37 -11.04 13.51
CA LEU A 80 -8.43 -10.29 12.83
C LEU A 80 -7.90 -9.31 11.77
N MET A 81 -6.64 -8.87 11.87
CA MET A 81 -6.01 -7.98 10.88
C MET A 81 -5.50 -8.73 9.64
N ILE A 82 -5.38 -10.05 9.71
CA ILE A 82 -4.86 -10.91 8.63
C ILE A 82 -6.00 -11.51 7.78
N ILE A 83 -7.23 -11.53 8.32
CA ILE A 83 -8.45 -12.07 7.67
C ILE A 83 -9.10 -11.00 6.79
#